data_AF-A0A9Q0HN98-F1
#
_entry.id   AF-A0A9Q0HN98-F1
#
_cell.length_a   1.000
_cell.length_b   1.000
_cell.length_c   1.000
_cell.angle_alpha   90.00
_cell.angle_beta   90.00
_cell.angle_gamma   90.00
#
_symmetry.space_group_name_H-M   'P 1'
#
loop_
_entity.id
_entity.type
_entity.pdbx_description
1 polymer ?
#
loop_
_entity_poly.entity_id
_entity_poly.type
_entity_poly.pdbx_seq_one_letter_code
_entity_poly.pdbx_strand_id
1 'polypeptide(L)' 'MAPWQGAKIEVPTKFILGEKDIGYISFGTGTYIKSGGLKAIVPNLEVVAIDGHHFIHQEKAEEVTSEILSYFSNLN' A
#
# COMPACT_ATOMS: atom_id res chain seq x y z
N MET A 1 -25.68 13.22 2.01
CA MET A 1 -24.32 12.66 2.06
C MET A 1 -24.21 11.58 0.99
N ALA A 2 -23.03 11.40 0.38
CA ALA A 2 -22.81 10.35 -0.62
C ALA A 2 -22.75 8.97 0.06
N PRO A 3 -23.14 7.87 -0.62
CA PRO A 3 -23.29 6.55 -0.01
C PRO A 3 -22.05 5.99 0.71
N TRP A 4 -20.84 6.36 0.29
CA TRP A 4 -19.57 5.86 0.87
C TRP A 4 -18.81 6.89 1.68
N GLN A 5 -19.39 8.07 1.93
CA GLN A 5 -18.71 9.11 2.69
C GLN A 5 -18.43 8.62 4.12
N GLY A 6 -17.14 8.49 4.46
CA GLY A 6 -16.70 8.01 5.78
C GLY A 6 -16.74 6.50 5.97
N ALA A 7 -17.10 5.72 4.95
CA ALA A 7 -17.00 4.26 4.99
C ALA A 7 -15.53 3.82 5.05
N LYS A 8 -15.29 2.70 5.73
CA LYS A 8 -13.97 2.08 5.85
C LYS A 8 -13.84 0.87 4.95
N ILE A 9 -12.61 0.56 4.55
CA ILE A 9 -12.26 -0.66 3.83
C ILE A 9 -11.78 -1.67 4.87
N GLU A 10 -12.64 -2.63 5.21
CA GLU A 10 -12.37 -3.62 6.27
C GLU A 10 -11.57 -4.84 5.80
N VAL A 11 -11.41 -5.03 4.48
CA VAL A 11 -10.64 -6.15 3.92
C VAL A 11 -9.16 -6.02 4.34
N PRO A 12 -8.54 -7.05 4.92
CA PRO A 12 -7.10 -7.07 5.17
C PRO A 12 -6.32 -6.76 3.91
N THR A 13 -5.51 -5.71 3.93
CA THR A 13 -4.84 -5.17 2.73
C THR A 13 -3.35 -5.01 2.96
N LYS A 14 -2.54 -5.45 1.99
CA LYS A 14 -1.12 -5.08 1.87
C LYS A 14 -0.92 -4.14 0.70
N PHE A 15 -0.33 -2.97 0.97
CA PHE A 15 0.03 -1.98 -0.04
C PHE A 15 1.54 -1.98 -0.25
N ILE A 16 1.96 -2.44 -1.44
CA ILE A 16 3.36 -2.55 -1.85
C ILE A 16 3.62 -1.42 -2.84
N LEU A 17 4.60 -0.55 -2.55
CA LEU A 17 4.93 0.60 -3.42
C LEU A 17 6.44 0.76 -3.61
N GLY A 18 6.80 1.47 -4.68
CA GLY A 18 8.16 1.96 -4.89
C GLY A 18 8.41 3.30 -4.21
N GLU A 19 9.54 3.43 -3.51
CA GLU A 19 9.95 4.70 -2.90
C GLU A 19 10.14 5.84 -3.91
N LYS A 20 10.46 5.50 -5.16
CA LYS A 20 10.65 6.43 -6.27
C LYS A 20 9.45 6.45 -7.23
N ASP A 21 8.34 5.82 -6.87
CA ASP A 21 7.10 5.84 -7.65
C ASP A 21 6.60 7.29 -7.78
N ILE A 22 6.32 7.70 -9.02
CA ILE A 22 5.74 9.01 -9.31
C ILE A 22 4.43 9.26 -8.56
N GLY A 23 3.59 8.24 -8.39
CA GLY A 23 2.34 8.31 -7.63
C GLY A 23 2.56 8.49 -6.12
N TYR A 24 3.65 7.95 -5.57
CA TYR A 24 4.00 8.12 -4.16
C TYR A 24 4.58 9.51 -3.86
N ILE A 25 5.46 10.00 -4.73
CA ILE A 25 6.12 11.30 -4.55
C ILE A 25 5.21 12.48 -4.95
N SER A 26 4.24 12.26 -5.83
CA SER A 26 3.34 13.30 -6.31
C SER A 26 2.11 13.48 -5.40
N PHE A 27 1.51 14.67 -5.47
CA PHE A 27 0.18 14.99 -4.93
C PHE A 27 -0.04 14.68 -3.42
N GLY A 28 1.04 14.57 -2.64
CA GLY A 28 0.95 14.34 -1.20
C GLY A 28 0.61 12.90 -0.79
N THR A 29 0.60 11.94 -1.72
CA THR A 29 0.30 10.53 -1.43
C THR A 29 1.21 9.97 -0.35
N GLY A 30 2.52 10.20 -0.46
CA GLY A 30 3.47 9.75 0.56
C GLY A 30 3.23 10.37 1.93
N THR A 31 2.85 11.66 1.99
CA THR A 31 2.47 12.31 3.25
C THR A 31 1.19 11.71 3.82
N TYR A 32 0.20 11.39 2.98
CA TYR A 32 -1.07 10.77 3.41
C TYR A 32 -0.88 9.36 3.99
N ILE A 33 0.06 8.59 3.43
CA ILE A 33 0.45 7.28 3.97
C ILE A 33 1.19 7.46 5.29
N LYS A 34 2.25 8.29 5.32
CA LYS A 34 3.09 8.50 6.51
C LYS A 34 2.35 9.12 7.69
N SER A 35 1.34 9.95 7.43
CA SER A 35 0.50 10.55 8.48
C SER A 35 -0.49 9.57 9.10
N GLY A 36 -0.63 8.36 8.55
CA GLY A 36 -1.64 7.39 8.96
C GLY A 36 -3.02 7.65 8.35
N GLY A 37 -3.15 8.63 7.44
CA GLY A 37 -4.42 8.94 6.76
C GLY A 37 -4.98 7.74 6.01
N LEU A 38 -4.13 7.02 5.25
CA LEU A 38 -4.56 5.80 4.56
C LEU A 38 -5.01 4.70 5.54
N LYS A 39 -4.30 4.52 6.65
CA LYS A 39 -4.65 3.54 7.69
C LYS A 39 -5.93 3.91 8.45
N ALA A 40 -6.28 5.19 8.53
CA ALA A 40 -7.53 5.62 9.15
C ALA A 40 -8.77 5.16 8.36
N ILE A 41 -8.66 5.03 7.03
CA ILE A 41 -9.73 4.56 6.14
C ILE A 41 -9.61 3.08 5.77
N VAL A 42 -8.41 2.49 5.88
CA VAL A 42 -8.13 1.05 5.74
C VAL A 42 -7.53 0.53 7.06
N PRO A 43 -8.34 0.13 8.05
CA PRO A 43 -7.84 -0.20 9.38
C PRO A 43 -6.86 -1.38 9.40
N ASN A 44 -7.11 -2.37 8.55
CA ASN A 44 -6.36 -3.63 8.45
C ASN A 44 -5.25 -3.54 7.37
N LEU A 45 -4.53 -2.43 7.34
CA LEU A 45 -3.51 -2.13 6.35
C LEU A 45 -2.09 -2.43 6.83
N GLU A 46 -1.35 -3.17 6.00
CA GLU A 46 0.11 -3.27 6.00
C GLU A 46 0.67 -2.46 4.81
N VAL A 47 1.73 -1.67 5.04
CA VAL A 47 2.39 -0.89 4.00
C VAL A 47 3.86 -1.29 3.96
N VAL A 48 4.36 -1.59 2.77
CA VAL A 48 5.79 -1.82 2.52
C VAL A 48 6.25 -0.95 1.36
N ALA A 49 7.37 -0.25 1.57
CA ALA A 49 8.04 0.52 0.54
C ALA A 49 9.33 -0.19 0.16
N ILE A 50 9.51 -0.44 -1.13
CA ILE A 50 10.68 -1.09 -1.71
C ILE A 50 11.45 -0.04 -2.53
N ASP A 51 12.78 -0.10 -2.55
CA ASP A 51 13.59 0.77 -3.41
C ASP A 51 13.35 0.46 -4.90
N GLY A 52 12.39 1.16 -5.51
CA GLY A 52 12.02 1.01 -6.90
C GLY A 52 11.05 2.10 -7.36
N HIS A 53 10.67 2.06 -8.63
CA HIS A 53 9.84 3.07 -9.29
C HIS A 53 8.41 2.54 -9.47
N HIS A 54 7.71 3.04 -10.50
CA HIS A 54 6.30 2.77 -10.73
C HIS A 54 5.99 1.30 -11.07
N PHE A 55 6.86 0.63 -11.83
CA PHE A 55 6.66 -0.76 -12.25
C PHE A 55 7.40 -1.74 -11.33
N ILE A 56 7.21 -1.60 -10.01
CA ILE A 56 8.02 -2.31 -9.01
C ILE A 56 7.91 -3.84 -9.08
N HIS A 57 6.77 -4.36 -9.53
CA HIS A 57 6.57 -5.80 -9.75
C HIS A 57 7.42 -6.35 -10.91
N GLN A 58 7.91 -5.51 -11.83
CA GLN A 58 8.88 -5.88 -12.86
C GLN A 58 10.31 -5.56 -12.43
N GLU A 59 10.53 -4.40 -11.83
CA GLU A 59 11.86 -3.93 -11.39
C GLU A 59 12.42 -4.76 -10.22
N LYS A 60 11.54 -5.17 -9.29
CA LYS A 60 11.84 -5.91 -8.05
C LYS A 60 10.96 -7.14 -7.91
N ALA A 61 10.84 -7.91 -8.99
CA ALA A 61 9.89 -9.03 -9.10
C ALA A 61 10.00 -10.04 -7.95
N GLU A 62 11.21 -10.44 -7.56
CA GLU A 62 11.44 -11.40 -6.47
C GLU A 62 10.98 -10.86 -5.12
N GLU A 63 11.31 -9.61 -4.80
CA GLU A 63 10.95 -8.96 -3.54
C GLU A 63 9.44 -8.77 -3.44
N VAL A 64 8.81 -8.25 -4.50
CA VAL A 64 7.34 -8.12 -4.56
C VAL A 64 6.65 -9.48 -4.43
N THR A 65 7.17 -10.52 -5.10
CA THR A 65 6.62 -11.88 -5.00
C THR A 65 6.75 -12.42 -3.57
N SER A 66 7.89 -12.20 -2.92
CA SER A 66 8.12 -12.58 -1.52
C SER A 66 7.14 -11.88 -0.56
N GLU A 67 6.92 -10.58 -0.73
CA GLU A 67 5.97 -9.80 0.07
C GLU A 67 4.54 -10.31 -0.07
N ILE A 68 4.12 -10.68 -1.29
CA ILE A 68 2.80 -11.27 -1.58
C ILE A 68 2.66 -12.65 -0.91
N LEU A 69 3.61 -13.55 -1.13
CA LEU A 69 3.56 -14.91 -0.57
C LEU A 69 3.60 -14.90 0.96
N SER A 70 4.43 -14.05 1.55
CA SER A 70 4.55 -13.89 3.00
C SER A 70 3.24 -13.36 3.59
N TYR A 71 2.59 -12.39 2.94
CA TYR A 71 1.31 -11.87 3.39
C TYR A 71 0.22 -12.93 3.41
N PHE A 72 0.08 -13.70 2.31
CA PHE A 72 -0.90 -14.78 2.25
C PHE A 72 -0.60 -15.94 3.19
N SER A 73 0.67 -16.23 3.46
CA SER A 73 1.04 -17.28 4.42
C SER A 73 0.70 -16.90 5.87
N ASN A 74 0.58 -15.60 6.17
CA ASN A 74 0.25 -15.07 7.49
C ASN A 74 -1.24 -14.74 7.66
N LEU A 75 -2.03 -14.85 6.58
CA LEU A 75 -3.49 -14.71 6.62
C LEU A 75 -4.09 -16.00 7.16
N ASN A 76 -4.25 -16.05 8.48
CA ASN A 76 -5.05 -17.08 9.16
C ASN A 76 -6.55 -16.79 9.05
#